data_AF-A0A5S5AY11-F1
#
_entry.id   AF-A0A5S5AY11-F1
#
_cell.length_a   1.000
_cell.length_b   1.000
_cell.length_c   1.000
_cell.angle_alpha   90.00
_cell.angle_beta   90.00
_cell.angle_gamma   90.00
#
_symmetry.space_group_name_H-M   'P 1'
#
loop_
_entity.id
_entity.type
_entity.pdbx_description
1 polymer ?
#
loop_
_entity_poly.entity_id
_entity_poly.type
_entity_poly.pdbx_seq_one_letter_code
_entity_poly.pdbx_strand_id
1 'polypeptide(L)'
;MLISSLFMPVLINKFSEITVFKLGVTGLGLVLLLFPLNEIFALAAILQSLNGIFNLMYSVTRTTIIQKHGENQYLGRVFSTNSMFINIASVISLSTSGFLAEITSVRFVLIVAGLIVLLAGPYLYLI
;
A
#
# COMPACT_ATOMS: atom_id res chain seq x y z
N MET A 1 7.01 -10.14 2.50
CA MET A 1 6.55 -9.50 3.75
C MET A 1 7.33 -9.99 4.98
N LEU A 2 7.34 -11.29 5.33
CA LEU A 2 8.07 -11.79 6.52
C LEU A 2 9.59 -11.56 6.50
N ILE A 3 10.23 -11.67 5.33
CA ILE A 3 11.69 -11.43 5.21
C ILE A 3 11.99 -9.93 5.20
N SER A 4 11.14 -9.15 4.51
CA SER A 4 11.25 -7.70 4.39
C SER A 4 11.07 -6.98 5.74
N SER A 5 10.31 -7.55 6.68
CA SER A 5 10.07 -6.97 8.01
C SER A 5 11.33 -6.90 8.88
N LEU A 6 12.34 -7.73 8.62
CA LEU A 6 13.61 -7.71 9.36
C LEU A 6 14.43 -6.45 9.08
N PHE A 7 14.29 -5.86 7.90
CA PHE A 7 15.02 -4.65 7.49
C PHE A 7 14.31 -3.35 7.86
N MET A 8 13.06 -3.45 8.29
CA MET A 8 12.20 -2.29 8.54
C MET A 8 12.60 -1.46 9.75
N PRO A 9 13.04 -2.04 10.88
CA PRO A 9 13.56 -1.29 12.02
C PRO A 9 14.78 -0.43 11.64
N VAL A 10 15.65 -0.93 10.75
CA VAL A 10 16.82 -0.19 10.26
C VAL A 10 16.40 1.01 9.41
N LEU A 11 15.37 0.84 8.58
CA LEU A 11 14.86 1.91 7.72
C LEU A 11 14.20 3.04 8.53
N ILE A 12 13.40 2.68 9.54
CA ILE A 12 12.68 3.63 10.42
C ILE A 12 13.64 4.40 11.33
N ASN A 13 14.74 3.79 11.77
CA ASN A 13 15.75 4.50 12.57
C ASN A 13 16.55 5.54 11.75
N LYS A 14 16.56 5.42 10.41
CA LYS A 14 17.33 6.30 9.52
C LYS A 14 16.50 7.41 8.88
N PHE A 15 15.18 7.20 8.73
CA PHE A 15 14.26 8.13 8.08
C PHE A 15 12.99 8.33 8.90
N SER A 16 12.33 9.49 8.77
CA SER A 16 11.04 9.72 9.44
C SER A 16 9.98 8.70 8.99
N GLU A 17 9.08 8.31 9.89
CA GLU A 17 8.03 7.33 9.59
C GLU A 17 7.13 7.84 8.46
N ILE A 18 6.91 9.15 8.42
CA ILE A 18 6.10 9.85 7.42
C ILE A 18 6.75 9.74 6.04
N THR A 19 8.06 9.97 5.92
CA THR A 19 8.78 9.82 4.64
C THR A 19 8.70 8.38 4.15
N VAL A 20 8.90 7.41 5.04
CA VAL A 20 8.86 5.99 4.70
C VAL A 20 7.44 5.55 4.32
N PHE A 21 6.42 6.09 4.98
CA PHE A 21 5.01 5.89 4.62
C PHE A 21 4.71 6.41 3.21
N LYS A 22 5.11 7.66 2.90
CA LYS A 22 4.90 8.28 1.58
C LYS A 22 5.62 7.51 0.46
N LEU A 23 6.84 7.04 0.71
CA LEU A 23 7.59 6.17 -0.21
C LEU A 23 6.90 4.82 -0.42
N GLY A 24 6.37 4.21 0.64
CA GLY A 24 5.61 2.97 0.56
C GLY A 24 4.38 3.08 -0.34
N VAL A 25 3.56 4.12 -0.14
CA VAL A 25 2.35 4.35 -0.97
C VAL A 25 2.72 4.62 -2.43
N THR A 26 3.72 5.47 -2.66
CA THR A 26 4.16 5.82 -4.03
C THR A 26 4.73 4.59 -4.76
N GLY A 27 5.57 3.81 -4.08
CA GLY A 27 6.15 2.58 -4.62
C GLY A 27 5.10 1.51 -4.91
N LEU A 28 4.07 1.37 -4.04
CA LEU A 28 2.93 0.49 -4.29
C LEU A 28 2.21 0.86 -5.59
N GLY A 29 1.91 2.15 -5.80
CA GLY A 29 1.24 2.62 -7.01
C GLY A 29 2.07 2.38 -8.27
N LEU A 30 3.37 2.71 -8.24
CA LEU A 30 4.29 2.49 -9.36
C LEU A 30 4.38 1.01 -9.74
N VAL A 31 4.59 0.12 -8.78
CA VAL A 31 4.73 -1.31 -9.05
C VAL A 31 3.41 -1.91 -9.55
N LEU A 32 2.28 -1.51 -8.96
CA LEU A 32 0.96 -1.96 -9.39
C LEU A 32 0.62 -1.51 -10.82
N LEU A 33 1.09 -0.33 -11.23
CA LEU A 33 0.95 0.19 -12.59
C LEU A 33 1.85 -0.54 -13.60
N LEU A 34 3.10 -0.83 -13.23
CA LEU A 34 4.08 -1.48 -14.11
C LEU A 34 3.82 -2.99 -14.28
N PHE A 35 3.27 -3.64 -13.26
CA PHE A 35 2.97 -5.08 -13.25
C PHE A 35 2.13 -5.55 -14.45
N PRO A 36 0.99 -4.92 -14.81
CA PRO A 36 0.19 -5.30 -15.98
C PRO A 36 0.77 -4.86 -17.33
N LEU A 37 1.88 -4.11 -17.37
CA LEU A 37 2.45 -3.58 -18.62
C LEU A 37 3.46 -4.53 -19.27
N ASN A 38 3.86 -5.60 -18.60
CA ASN A 38 4.86 -6.54 -19.06
C ASN A 38 4.27 -7.94 -19.20
N GLU A 39 4.84 -8.72 -20.12
CA GLU A 39 4.46 -10.13 -20.36
C GLU A 39 5.55 -11.10 -19.89
N ILE A 40 6.66 -10.57 -19.34
CA ILE A 40 7.83 -11.35 -18.95
C ILE A 40 7.65 -11.82 -17.51
N PHE A 41 7.51 -13.13 -17.31
CA PHE A 41 7.33 -13.74 -15.98
C PHE A 41 8.39 -13.30 -14.95
N ALA A 42 9.66 -13.26 -15.35
CA ALA A 42 10.75 -12.85 -14.47
C ALA A 42 10.58 -11.40 -13.98
N LEU A 43 10.14 -10.50 -14.85
CA LEU A 43 9.89 -9.11 -14.49
C LEU A 43 8.66 -9.00 -13.57
N ALA A 44 7.59 -9.73 -13.86
CA ALA A 44 6.42 -9.81 -13.00
C ALA A 44 6.77 -10.32 -11.58
N ALA A 45 7.64 -11.33 -11.47
CA ALA A 45 8.10 -11.84 -10.17
C ALA A 45 8.92 -10.81 -9.38
N ILE A 46 9.79 -10.05 -10.06
CA ILE A 46 10.57 -8.96 -9.44
C ILE A 46 9.63 -7.85 -8.97
N LEU A 47 8.70 -7.41 -9.82
CA LEU A 47 7.71 -6.40 -9.47
C LEU A 47 6.84 -6.86 -8.30
N GLN A 48 6.36 -8.10 -8.29
CA GLN A 48 5.59 -8.64 -7.16
C GLN A 48 6.41 -8.69 -5.86
N SER A 49 7.71 -8.97 -5.95
CA SER A 49 8.62 -8.92 -4.80
C SER A 49 8.76 -7.49 -4.26
N LEU A 50 8.93 -6.51 -5.14
CA LEU A 50 8.96 -5.08 -4.79
C LEU A 50 7.64 -4.61 -4.18
N ASN A 51 6.50 -5.08 -4.70
CA ASN A 51 5.18 -4.80 -4.13
C ASN A 51 5.13 -5.23 -2.65
N GLY A 52 5.66 -6.41 -2.33
CA GLY A 52 5.75 -6.90 -0.96
C GLY A 52 6.62 -6.03 -0.03
N ILE A 53 7.66 -5.39 -0.55
CA ILE A 53 8.52 -4.46 0.21
C ILE A 53 7.78 -3.14 0.46
N PHE A 54 7.20 -2.53 -0.58
CA PHE A 54 6.47 -1.27 -0.43
C PHE A 54 5.22 -1.41 0.43
N ASN A 55 4.51 -2.53 0.32
CA ASN A 55 3.35 -2.84 1.18
C ASN A 55 3.76 -2.94 2.66
N LEU A 56 4.94 -3.49 2.93
CA LEU A 56 5.49 -3.53 4.27
C LEU A 56 5.84 -2.12 4.77
N MET A 57 6.49 -1.31 3.94
CA MET A 57 6.80 0.08 4.28
C MET A 57 5.54 0.84 4.68
N TYR A 58 4.48 0.73 3.88
CA TYR A 58 3.18 1.35 4.14
C TYR A 58 2.51 0.83 5.44
N SER A 59 2.38 -0.49 5.60
CA SER A 59 1.61 -1.08 6.70
C SER A 59 2.26 -0.92 8.07
N VAL A 60 3.59 -1.07 8.15
CA VAL A 60 4.34 -0.92 9.41
C VAL A 60 4.35 0.53 9.85
N THR A 61 4.72 1.46 8.96
CA THR A 61 4.77 2.88 9.31
C THR A 61 3.41 3.44 9.67
N ARG A 62 2.32 3.03 9.01
CA ARG A 62 0.96 3.41 9.40
C ARG A 62 0.66 3.05 10.86
N THR A 63 1.02 1.82 11.24
CA THR A 63 0.81 1.33 12.60
C THR A 63 1.65 2.11 13.61
N THR A 64 2.92 2.38 13.28
CA THR A 64 3.82 3.19 14.11
C THR A 64 3.34 4.64 14.25
N ILE A 65 2.85 5.26 13.18
CA ILE A 65 2.30 6.63 13.21
C ILE A 65 1.11 6.69 14.16
N ILE A 66 0.17 5.74 14.06
CA ILE A 66 -0.99 5.64 14.98
C ILE A 66 -0.51 5.50 16.43
N GLN A 67 0.49 4.65 16.69
CA GLN A 67 1.02 4.44 18.04
C GLN A 67 1.74 5.67 18.60
N LYS A 68 2.48 6.41 17.78
CA LYS A 68 3.25 7.58 18.23
C LYS A 68 2.39 8.82 18.45
N HIS A 69 1.33 8.99 17.66
CA HIS A 69 0.50 10.20 17.70
C HIS A 69 -0.87 9.98 18.35
N GLY A 70 -1.30 8.73 18.51
CA GLY A 70 -2.56 8.41 19.17
C GLY A 70 -2.45 8.46 20.69
N GLU A 71 -3.47 8.99 21.34
CA GLU A 71 -3.57 8.92 22.80
C GLU A 71 -3.76 7.48 23.26
N ASN A 72 -2.96 7.03 24.23
CA ASN A 72 -2.97 5.65 24.73
C ASN A 72 -4.37 5.13 25.09
N GLN A 73 -5.22 5.99 25.68
CA GLN A 73 -6.59 5.66 26.08
C GLN A 73 -7.52 5.34 24.88
N TYR A 74 -7.21 5.87 23.69
CA TYR A 74 -8.03 5.70 22.49
C TYR A 74 -7.42 4.76 21.44
N LEU A 75 -6.17 4.30 21.63
CA LEU A 75 -5.47 3.45 20.65
C LEU A 75 -6.29 2.24 20.21
N GLY A 76 -6.92 1.53 21.16
CA GLY A 76 -7.78 0.38 20.84
C GLY A 76 -8.92 0.76 19.88
N ARG A 77 -9.60 1.89 20.14
CA ARG A 77 -10.70 2.39 19.30
C ARG A 77 -10.21 2.86 17.93
N VAL A 78 -9.05 3.52 17.88
CA VAL A 78 -8.43 3.97 16.62
C VAL A 78 -8.06 2.77 15.75
N PHE A 79 -7.45 1.72 16.33
CA PHE A 79 -7.12 0.50 15.60
C PHE A 79 -8.35 -0.28 15.13
N SER A 80 -9.40 -0.36 15.94
CA SER A 80 -10.68 -0.96 15.53
C SER A 80 -11.31 -0.20 14.36
N THR A 81 -11.33 1.14 14.43
CA THR A 81 -11.88 1.99 13.38
C THR A 81 -11.07 1.88 12.08
N ASN A 82 -9.74 1.95 12.18
CA ASN A 82 -8.84 1.75 11.04
C ASN A 82 -9.05 0.37 10.39
N SER A 83 -9.16 -0.68 11.19
CA SER A 83 -9.42 -2.03 10.69
C SER A 83 -10.80 -2.13 10.01
N MET A 84 -11.83 -1.51 10.57
CA MET A 84 -13.16 -1.45 9.95
C MET A 84 -13.12 -0.78 8.58
N PHE A 85 -12.46 0.39 8.46
CA PHE A 85 -12.30 1.07 7.17
C PHE A 85 -11.55 0.23 6.14
N ILE A 86 -10.46 -0.44 6.54
CA ILE A 86 -9.71 -1.33 5.65
C ILE A 86 -10.60 -2.47 5.15
N ASN A 87 -11.38 -3.11 6.02
CA ASN A 87 -12.27 -4.19 5.63
C ASN A 87 -13.38 -3.72 4.68
N ILE A 88 -14.03 -2.59 4.97
CA ILE A 88 -15.05 -2.01 4.10
C ILE A 88 -14.46 -1.68 2.71
N ALA A 89 -13.31 -1.00 2.69
CA ALA A 89 -12.62 -0.68 1.44
C ALA A 89 -12.21 -1.95 0.67
N SER A 90 -11.81 -3.01 1.38
CA SER A 90 -11.45 -4.29 0.77
C SER A 90 -12.66 -4.93 0.10
N VAL A 91 -13.80 -5.03 0.77
CA VAL A 91 -15.03 -5.58 0.19
C VAL A 91 -15.47 -4.78 -1.04
N ILE A 92 -15.53 -3.45 -0.92
CA ILE A 92 -15.90 -2.57 -2.04
C ILE A 92 -14.94 -2.74 -3.22
N SER A 93 -13.62 -2.74 -2.95
CA SER A 93 -12.62 -2.88 -4.00
C SER A 93 -12.69 -4.25 -4.68
N LEU A 94 -12.85 -5.35 -3.96
CA LEU A 94 -13.00 -6.69 -4.56
C LEU A 94 -14.27 -6.77 -5.41
N SER A 95 -15.41 -6.28 -4.93
CA SER A 95 -16.66 -6.29 -5.68
C SER A 95 -16.57 -5.46 -6.96
N THR A 96 -16.07 -4.23 -6.85
CA THR A 96 -16.00 -3.30 -7.99
C THR A 96 -14.92 -3.71 -9.00
N SER A 97 -13.73 -4.13 -8.53
CA SER A 97 -12.64 -4.57 -9.42
C SER A 97 -12.96 -5.87 -10.12
N GLY A 98 -13.64 -6.82 -9.46
CA GLY A 98 -14.07 -8.07 -10.07
C GLY A 98 -15.07 -7.84 -11.20
N PHE A 99 -16.12 -7.06 -10.93
CA PHE A 99 -17.11 -6.68 -11.95
C PHE A 99 -16.49 -5.89 -13.11
N LEU A 100 -15.61 -4.94 -12.80
CA LEU A 100 -14.94 -4.14 -13.83
C LEU A 100 -13.99 -4.97 -14.69
N ALA A 101 -13.31 -5.97 -14.11
CA ALA A 101 -12.42 -6.87 -14.83
C ALA A 101 -13.16 -7.75 -15.84
N GLU A 102 -14.40 -8.14 -15.53
CA GLU A 102 -15.26 -8.92 -16.42
C GLU A 102 -15.72 -8.10 -17.65
N ILE A 103 -16.02 -6.81 -17.46
CA ILE A 103 -16.49 -5.93 -18.54
C ILE A 103 -15.34 -5.35 -19.38
N THR A 104 -14.19 -5.10 -18.76
CA THR A 104 -13.06 -4.42 -19.41
C THR A 104 -11.89 -5.37 -19.67
N SER A 105 -10.99 -5.52 -18.70
CA SER A 105 -9.95 -6.54 -18.62
C SER A 105 -9.24 -6.40 -17.28
N VAL A 106 -8.64 -7.48 -16.79
CA VAL A 106 -7.77 -7.43 -15.59
C VAL A 106 -6.65 -6.41 -15.74
N ARG A 107 -6.06 -6.30 -16.95
CA ARG A 107 -5.00 -5.35 -17.26
C ARG A 107 -5.45 -3.90 -17.04
N PHE A 108 -6.63 -3.54 -17.55
CA PHE A 108 -7.19 -2.19 -17.40
C PHE A 108 -7.43 -1.84 -15.92
N VAL A 109 -8.04 -2.77 -15.17
CA VAL A 109 -8.31 -2.58 -13.73
C VAL A 109 -7.03 -2.34 -12.94
N LEU A 110 -5.98 -3.12 -13.18
CA LEU A 110 -4.69 -2.96 -12.49
C LEU A 110 -4.02 -1.62 -12.81
N ILE A 111 -4.06 -1.16 -14.06
CA ILE A 111 -3.52 0.14 -14.45
C ILE A 111 -4.26 1.28 -13.74
N VAL A 112 -5.59 1.26 -13.74
CA VAL A 112 -6.42 2.27 -13.09
C VAL A 112 -6.18 2.28 -11.58
N ALA A 113 -6.16 1.10 -10.94
CA ALA A 113 -5.84 0.99 -9.51
C ALA A 113 -4.44 1.52 -9.18
N GLY A 114 -3.44 1.17 -10.00
CA GLY A 114 -2.07 1.67 -9.89
C GLY A 114 -2.00 3.19 -9.97
N LEU A 115 -2.71 3.81 -10.92
CA LEU A 115 -2.80 5.27 -11.06
C LEU A 115 -3.45 5.93 -9.84
N ILE A 116 -4.55 5.39 -9.32
CA ILE A 116 -5.23 5.93 -8.14
C ILE A 116 -4.29 5.92 -6.91
N VAL A 117 -3.62 4.80 -6.66
CA VAL A 117 -2.66 4.68 -5.55
C VAL A 117 -1.45 5.59 -5.77
N LEU A 118 -0.96 5.67 -7.00
CA LEU A 118 0.17 6.52 -7.34
C LEU A 118 -0.14 8.00 -7.12
N LEU A 119 -1.36 8.46 -7.43
CA LEU A 119 -1.80 9.84 -7.20
C LEU A 119 -2.05 10.15 -5.72
N ALA A 120 -2.44 9.15 -4.91
CA ALA A 120 -2.58 9.31 -3.48
C ALA A 120 -1.23 9.59 -2.77
N GLY A 121 -0.12 9.07 -3.31
CA GLY A 121 1.23 9.33 -2.80
C GLY A 121 1.60 10.83 -2.77
N PRO A 122 1.62 11.54 -3.93
CA PRO A 122 1.81 12.98 -4.04
C PRO A 122 0.86 13.81 -3.18
N TYR A 123 -0.42 13.43 -3.10
CA TYR A 123 -1.38 14.12 -2.24
C TYR A 123 -0.95 14.11 -0.77
N LEU A 124 -0.40 12.98 -0.30
CA LEU A 124 0.17 12.90 1.05
C LEU A 124 1.42 13.78 1.22
N TYR A 125 2.15 14.16 0.17
CA TYR A 125 3.30 15.08 0.30
C TYR A 125 2.87 16.54 0.55
N LEU A 126 1.63 16.90 0.23
CA LEU A 126 1.09 18.25 0.42
C LEU A 126 0.53 18.49 1.83
N ILE A 127 0.38 17.43 2.63
CA ILE A 127 -0.05 17.44 4.03
C ILE A 127 1.16 17.13 4.93
#